data_AF-A0A8H3VVI1-F1
#
_entry.id   AF-A0A8H3VVI1-F1
#
_cell.length_a   1.000
_cell.length_b   1.000
_cell.length_c   1.000
_cell.angle_alpha   90.00
_cell.angle_beta   90.00
_cell.angle_gamma   90.00
#
_symmetry.space_group_name_H-M   'P 1'
#
loop_
_entity.id
_entity.type
_entity.pdbx_description
1 polymer ?
#
loop_
_entity_poly.entity_id
_entity_poly.type
_entity_poly.pdbx_seq_one_letter_code
_entity_poly.pdbx_strand_id
1 'polypeptide(L)'
;MLNTHTLYFLLTIAPFALALAQAPSPPQAFPAKGDNGEMGGIFGMGQAMVAAGLPKGGFPNGPEFPKPGPRFTNGGSGPYKAWYTTDPGLPQHTIFAPKAAPPTGVKVPVIVWGNGGCMASGTMFSDFLTEIASYGYLVLANGNPAANTTTTAPTGAEINPLAGLLAAAGRGISKVQMLTDSIDWVTKGNAAKFGDIDIAHLAAAGQSCGGLEGKSILSSYATSYHDDRVKLTVLFNSGVIDPAKKYLLKELKAPVAYFLGGPLDIAYPNGEADYPLLPEGLPSVKVSLDSGHMGTYGATGGGKFGKAAVAFFEWQFRGDAKAKAKFTDPASEGSLVKDNWNVTMKGF
;
A
#
# COMPACT_ATOMS: atom_id res chain seq x y z
N MET A 1 1.24 -46.27 71.62
CA MET A 1 1.54 -46.55 70.20
C MET A 1 0.77 -45.54 69.37
N LEU A 2 1.40 -44.42 69.00
CA LEU A 2 0.88 -43.47 68.00
C LEU A 2 1.92 -43.37 66.89
N ASN A 3 1.49 -43.69 65.68
CA ASN A 3 2.29 -43.71 64.46
C ASN A 3 2.27 -42.29 63.86
N THR A 4 3.41 -41.60 63.84
CA THR A 4 3.57 -40.33 63.13
C THR A 4 4.22 -40.59 61.77
N HIS A 5 3.45 -40.47 60.69
CA HIS A 5 4.00 -40.45 59.34
C HIS A 5 4.42 -39.02 58.99
N THR A 6 5.72 -38.78 58.95
CA THR A 6 6.34 -37.55 58.43
C THR A 6 6.39 -37.63 56.90
N LEU A 7 5.65 -36.76 56.21
CA LEU A 7 5.68 -36.62 54.76
C LEU A 7 6.85 -35.69 54.38
N TYR A 8 7.86 -36.20 53.68
CA TYR A 8 8.93 -35.37 53.11
C TYR A 8 8.45 -34.76 51.78
N PHE A 9 8.27 -33.44 51.74
CA PHE A 9 8.15 -32.69 50.49
C PHE A 9 9.55 -32.45 49.90
N LEU A 10 9.87 -33.14 48.81
CA LEU A 10 11.01 -32.79 47.94
C LEU A 10 10.62 -31.56 47.11
N LEU A 11 11.16 -30.39 47.47
CA LEU A 11 11.09 -29.19 46.64
C LEU A 11 12.03 -29.37 45.43
N THR A 12 11.49 -29.60 44.24
CA THR A 12 12.23 -29.49 42.99
C THR A 12 12.39 -28.02 42.63
N ILE A 13 13.60 -27.49 42.80
CA ILE A 13 13.95 -26.13 42.39
C ILE A 13 14.18 -26.17 40.87
N ALA A 14 13.21 -25.65 40.09
CA ALA A 14 13.43 -25.40 38.68
C ALA A 14 14.43 -24.24 38.52
N PRO A 15 15.45 -24.34 37.65
CA PRO A 15 16.37 -23.23 37.43
C PRO A 15 15.62 -22.10 36.72
N PHE A 16 15.48 -20.97 37.42
CA PHE A 16 15.14 -19.70 36.80
C PHE A 16 16.28 -19.34 35.83
N ALA A 17 16.07 -19.52 34.53
CA ALA A 17 16.90 -18.90 33.53
C ALA A 17 16.66 -17.38 33.63
N LEU A 18 17.62 -16.66 34.22
CA LEU A 18 17.70 -15.22 34.06
C LEU A 18 17.84 -14.95 32.55
N ALA A 19 16.78 -14.44 31.93
CA ALA A 19 16.91 -13.82 30.62
C ALA A 19 17.84 -12.62 30.79
N LEU A 20 19.12 -12.78 30.46
CA LEU A 20 20.03 -11.66 30.28
C LEU A 20 19.38 -10.74 29.25
N ALA A 21 19.04 -9.51 29.65
CA ALA A 21 18.67 -8.48 28.71
C ALA A 21 19.76 -8.43 27.63
N GLN A 22 19.39 -8.73 26.39
CA GLN A 22 20.31 -8.58 25.25
C GLN A 22 20.80 -7.13 25.27
N ALA A 23 22.11 -6.94 25.24
CA ALA A 23 22.69 -5.62 25.07
C ALA A 23 22.04 -4.94 23.85
N PRO A 24 21.72 -3.63 23.91
CA PRO A 24 21.16 -2.93 22.78
C PRO A 24 22.07 -3.16 21.57
N SER A 25 21.48 -3.60 20.46
CA SER A 25 22.22 -3.75 19.21
C SER A 25 22.91 -2.42 18.88
N PRO A 26 24.16 -2.43 18.39
CA PRO A 26 24.82 -1.20 17.95
C PRO A 26 23.92 -0.45 16.95
N PRO A 27 23.95 0.89 16.91
CA PRO A 27 23.12 1.66 15.99
C PRO A 27 23.30 1.13 14.57
N GLN A 28 22.23 0.65 13.96
CA GLN A 28 22.27 0.21 12.58
C GLN A 28 22.54 1.42 11.69
N ALA A 29 23.57 1.34 10.86
CA ALA A 29 23.90 2.39 9.90
C ALA A 29 22.79 2.50 8.84
N PHE A 30 22.39 3.72 8.52
CA PHE A 30 21.43 3.98 7.45
C PHE A 30 22.03 3.64 6.08
N PRO A 31 21.36 2.81 5.25
CA PRO A 31 21.79 2.55 3.88
C PRO A 31 21.79 3.83 3.03
N ALA A 32 22.66 3.89 2.02
CA ALA A 32 22.73 5.03 1.12
C ALA A 32 21.51 5.13 0.17
N LYS A 33 20.96 3.98 -0.24
CA LYS A 33 19.84 3.88 -1.19
C LYS A 33 18.75 2.98 -0.64
N GLY A 34 17.51 3.26 -1.04
CA GLY A 34 16.36 2.43 -0.69
C GLY A 34 16.30 1.09 -1.44
N ASP A 35 16.89 1.00 -2.63
CA ASP A 35 17.00 -0.25 -3.38
C ASP A 35 18.32 -0.98 -3.07
N ASN A 36 18.21 -2.22 -2.59
CA ASN A 36 19.32 -3.14 -2.35
C ASN A 36 19.30 -4.36 -3.30
N GLY A 37 18.46 -4.32 -4.34
CA GLY A 37 18.25 -5.40 -5.30
C GLY A 37 17.27 -6.48 -4.84
N GLU A 38 16.81 -6.43 -3.58
CA GLU A 38 15.83 -7.37 -3.04
C GLU A 38 14.39 -6.90 -3.30
N MET A 39 13.45 -7.83 -3.13
CA MET A 39 12.04 -7.50 -3.15
C MET A 39 11.77 -6.44 -2.07
N GLY A 40 11.20 -5.29 -2.47
CA GLY A 40 10.90 -4.13 -1.59
C GLY A 40 12.10 -3.46 -0.94
N GLY A 41 13.29 -3.70 -1.47
CA GLY A 41 14.48 -2.94 -1.11
C GLY A 41 14.89 -3.12 0.35
N ILE A 42 15.45 -2.07 0.93
CA ILE A 42 15.95 -2.07 2.31
C ILE A 42 14.85 -2.35 3.34
N PHE A 43 13.59 -2.07 3.03
CA PHE A 43 12.41 -2.35 3.87
C PHE A 43 11.82 -3.76 3.64
N GLY A 44 12.33 -4.50 2.65
CA GLY A 44 11.89 -5.85 2.32
C GLY A 44 12.30 -6.91 3.35
N MET A 45 12.03 -8.18 3.08
CA MET A 45 12.25 -9.27 4.04
C MET A 45 13.60 -10.00 3.95
N GLY A 46 14.53 -9.56 3.09
CA GLY A 46 15.71 -10.37 2.77
C GLY A 46 15.35 -11.66 2.02
N GLN A 47 16.33 -12.35 1.45
CA GLN A 47 16.10 -13.60 0.69
C GLN A 47 15.57 -14.78 1.54
N ALA A 48 15.65 -14.72 2.87
CA ALA A 48 15.57 -15.90 3.74
C ALA A 48 14.17 -16.25 4.28
N MET A 49 13.10 -15.52 3.95
CA MET A 49 11.78 -15.71 4.61
C MET A 49 10.60 -15.87 3.64
N VAL A 50 10.77 -16.68 2.61
CA VAL A 50 9.72 -17.17 1.68
C VAL A 50 9.47 -18.68 1.89
N ALA A 51 9.47 -19.15 3.15
CA ALA A 51 9.40 -20.58 3.48
C ALA A 51 8.26 -20.97 4.46
N ALA A 52 7.42 -20.03 4.88
CA ALA A 52 6.28 -20.26 5.77
C ALA A 52 4.97 -19.97 5.01
N GLY A 53 4.46 -20.94 4.25
CA GLY A 53 3.34 -20.80 3.31
C GLY A 53 2.09 -20.03 3.80
N LEU A 54 1.22 -19.66 2.85
CA LEU A 54 0.03 -18.81 3.03
C LEU A 54 -0.87 -19.26 4.21
N PRO A 55 -1.48 -18.30 4.95
CA PRO A 55 -2.45 -18.64 5.97
C PRO A 55 -3.55 -19.55 5.39
N LYS A 56 -3.81 -20.67 6.07
CA LYS A 56 -4.95 -21.54 5.74
C LYS A 56 -6.23 -20.76 6.02
N GLY A 57 -6.98 -20.38 4.98
CA GLY A 57 -8.29 -19.73 5.12
C GLY A 57 -8.47 -18.33 4.53
N GLY A 58 -7.70 -17.94 3.50
CA GLY A 58 -7.87 -16.66 2.82
C GLY A 58 -7.61 -15.45 3.72
N PHE A 59 -7.90 -14.24 3.21
CA PHE A 59 -7.87 -13.03 4.04
C PHE A 59 -9.28 -12.75 4.56
N PRO A 60 -9.47 -12.58 5.88
CA PRO A 60 -10.79 -12.28 6.43
C PRO A 60 -11.25 -10.88 5.98
N ASN A 61 -12.55 -10.77 5.71
CA ASN A 61 -13.20 -9.53 5.33
C ASN A 61 -13.87 -8.88 6.54
N GLY A 62 -13.82 -7.55 6.58
CA GLY A 62 -14.54 -6.77 7.58
C GLY A 62 -15.93 -6.31 7.11
N PRO A 63 -16.71 -5.67 8.01
CA PRO A 63 -18.06 -5.20 7.71
C PRO A 63 -18.15 -4.22 6.53
N GLU A 64 -17.06 -3.51 6.24
CA GLU A 64 -16.98 -2.52 5.15
C GLU A 64 -16.46 -3.13 3.84
N PHE A 65 -16.20 -4.44 3.80
CA PHE A 65 -15.84 -5.13 2.57
C PHE A 65 -16.99 -5.06 1.54
N PRO A 66 -16.70 -4.88 0.24
CA PRO A 66 -17.76 -4.77 -0.75
C PRO A 66 -18.64 -6.01 -0.81
N LYS A 67 -19.96 -5.79 -0.86
CA LYS A 67 -20.91 -6.88 -1.13
C LYS A 67 -20.80 -7.32 -2.59
N PRO A 68 -21.05 -8.61 -2.89
CA PRO A 68 -21.13 -9.10 -4.26
C PRO A 68 -22.15 -8.29 -5.07
N GLY A 69 -21.79 -7.95 -6.31
CA GLY A 69 -22.64 -7.17 -7.20
C GLY A 69 -21.97 -6.91 -8.54
N PRO A 70 -22.74 -6.38 -9.51
CA PRO A 70 -22.20 -5.99 -10.80
C PRO A 70 -21.14 -4.90 -10.64
N ARG A 71 -20.04 -5.06 -11.37
CA ARG A 71 -18.93 -4.10 -11.41
C ARG A 71 -19.02 -3.32 -12.72
N PHE A 72 -19.00 -1.98 -12.62
CA PHE A 72 -19.11 -1.12 -13.80
C PHE A 72 -17.77 -0.44 -14.09
N THR A 73 -17.14 -0.78 -15.21
CA THR A 73 -15.90 -0.14 -15.67
C THR A 73 -16.20 1.00 -16.65
N ASN A 74 -16.88 2.05 -16.17
CA ASN A 74 -17.29 3.19 -17.00
C ASN A 74 -16.17 4.24 -17.25
N GLY A 75 -14.91 3.89 -17.00
CA GLY A 75 -13.77 4.80 -17.08
C GLY A 75 -13.59 5.73 -15.87
N GLY A 76 -14.19 5.39 -14.73
CA GLY A 76 -14.10 6.15 -13.47
C GLY A 76 -15.16 7.25 -13.35
N SER A 77 -15.32 7.80 -12.15
CA SER A 77 -16.34 8.83 -11.84
C SER A 77 -15.89 10.26 -12.11
N GLY A 78 -14.59 10.50 -12.27
CA GLY A 78 -14.03 11.83 -12.50
C GLY A 78 -14.37 12.43 -13.87
N PRO A 79 -13.98 13.71 -14.09
CA PRO A 79 -14.30 14.46 -15.30
C PRO A 79 -13.64 13.92 -16.57
N TYR A 80 -12.54 13.16 -16.44
CA TYR A 80 -11.79 12.64 -17.58
C TYR A 80 -11.93 11.12 -17.64
N LYS A 81 -12.78 10.57 -18.51
CA LYS A 81 -12.89 9.10 -18.59
C LYS A 81 -11.53 8.48 -18.89
N ALA A 82 -11.11 7.57 -18.04
CA ALA A 82 -9.79 6.95 -18.06
C ALA A 82 -9.82 5.52 -18.58
N TRP A 83 -8.64 5.03 -18.96
CA TRP A 83 -8.39 3.62 -19.27
C TRP A 83 -6.91 3.31 -19.09
N TYR A 84 -6.54 2.04 -19.25
CA TYR A 84 -5.13 1.63 -19.25
C TYR A 84 -4.58 1.39 -20.66
N THR A 85 -3.28 1.56 -20.81
CA THR A 85 -2.51 1.25 -22.01
C THR A 85 -1.09 0.78 -21.62
N THR A 86 -0.24 0.55 -22.61
CA THR A 86 1.18 0.19 -22.45
C THR A 86 2.05 1.09 -23.32
N ASP A 87 3.32 1.23 -22.97
CA ASP A 87 4.33 1.94 -23.76
C ASP A 87 5.59 1.08 -23.93
N PRO A 88 6.12 0.89 -25.16
CA PRO A 88 7.35 0.13 -25.37
C PRO A 88 8.58 0.70 -24.65
N GLY A 89 8.61 2.01 -24.40
CA GLY A 89 9.66 2.70 -23.64
C GLY A 89 9.54 2.52 -22.12
N LEU A 90 8.44 1.95 -21.63
CA LEU A 90 8.23 1.54 -20.24
C LEU A 90 7.74 0.08 -20.20
N PRO A 91 8.59 -0.89 -20.56
CA PRO A 91 8.20 -2.30 -20.60
C PRO A 91 7.85 -2.82 -19.20
N GLN A 92 7.03 -3.87 -19.12
CA GLN A 92 6.59 -4.46 -17.86
C GLN A 92 5.79 -3.50 -16.97
N HIS A 93 5.05 -2.57 -17.55
CA HIS A 93 4.18 -1.65 -16.83
C HIS A 93 2.82 -1.50 -17.51
N THR A 94 1.85 -1.08 -16.72
CA THR A 94 0.51 -0.70 -17.16
C THR A 94 0.29 0.76 -16.82
N ILE A 95 -0.12 1.56 -17.80
CA ILE A 95 -0.29 3.01 -17.68
C ILE A 95 -1.78 3.30 -17.62
N PHE A 96 -2.30 3.77 -16.49
CA PHE A 96 -3.65 4.30 -16.37
C PHE A 96 -3.62 5.82 -16.54
N ALA A 97 -4.44 6.32 -17.47
CA ALA A 97 -4.55 7.74 -17.76
C ALA A 97 -5.94 8.08 -18.32
N PRO A 98 -6.34 9.36 -18.31
CA PRO A 98 -7.40 9.86 -19.16
C PRO A 98 -7.29 9.34 -20.60
N LYS A 99 -8.40 8.87 -21.18
CA LYS A 99 -8.46 8.39 -22.59
C LYS A 99 -8.09 9.48 -23.58
N ALA A 100 -8.47 10.71 -23.25
CA ALA A 100 -8.01 11.92 -23.92
C ALA A 100 -7.23 12.75 -22.89
N ALA A 101 -6.08 13.28 -23.30
CA ALA A 101 -5.29 14.17 -22.44
C ALA A 101 -6.17 15.33 -21.94
N PRO A 102 -6.10 15.68 -20.65
CA PRO A 102 -6.76 16.87 -20.13
C PRO A 102 -6.37 18.14 -20.93
N PRO A 103 -7.24 19.16 -20.98
CA PRO A 103 -6.93 20.42 -21.67
C PRO A 103 -5.61 21.03 -21.23
N THR A 104 -4.94 21.75 -22.13
CA THR A 104 -3.69 22.45 -21.83
C THR A 104 -3.82 23.33 -20.59
N GLY A 105 -2.82 23.26 -19.70
CA GLY A 105 -2.81 23.97 -18.42
C GLY A 105 -3.42 23.17 -17.25
N VAL A 106 -4.16 22.09 -17.52
CA VAL A 106 -4.55 21.14 -16.47
C VAL A 106 -3.37 20.24 -16.17
N LYS A 107 -2.74 20.47 -15.01
CA LYS A 107 -1.64 19.63 -14.51
C LYS A 107 -2.11 18.20 -14.23
N VAL A 108 -1.28 17.24 -14.62
CA VAL A 108 -1.48 15.80 -14.46
C VAL A 108 -0.43 15.25 -13.50
N PRO A 109 -0.72 15.18 -12.18
CA PRO A 109 0.18 14.59 -11.20
C PRO A 109 0.41 13.10 -11.45
N VAL A 110 1.51 12.58 -10.90
CA VAL A 110 2.00 11.23 -11.20
C VAL A 110 1.91 10.35 -9.96
N ILE A 111 1.45 9.11 -10.13
CA ILE A 111 1.46 8.08 -9.09
C ILE A 111 2.16 6.85 -9.65
N VAL A 112 3.28 6.44 -9.05
CA VAL A 112 3.89 5.12 -9.33
C VAL A 112 3.33 4.10 -8.35
N TRP A 113 2.91 2.94 -8.85
CA TRP A 113 2.07 2.00 -8.10
C TRP A 113 2.67 0.59 -8.01
N GLY A 114 2.95 0.17 -6.78
CA GLY A 114 3.33 -1.21 -6.45
C GLY A 114 2.10 -2.07 -6.17
N ASN A 115 2.01 -3.24 -6.81
CA ASN A 115 0.86 -4.12 -6.63
C ASN A 115 0.97 -5.03 -5.41
N GLY A 116 -0.23 -5.44 -4.98
CA GLY A 116 -0.54 -6.63 -4.21
C GLY A 116 0.37 -7.81 -4.48
N GLY A 117 0.87 -8.44 -3.42
CA GLY A 117 1.63 -9.68 -3.51
C GLY A 117 3.00 -9.56 -4.21
N CYS A 118 3.52 -8.33 -4.38
CA CYS A 118 4.64 -8.05 -5.28
C CYS A 118 4.41 -8.60 -6.69
N MET A 119 3.16 -8.75 -7.13
CA MET A 119 2.86 -9.33 -8.42
C MET A 119 3.09 -8.30 -9.53
N ALA A 120 3.78 -8.69 -10.59
CA ALA A 120 3.86 -7.89 -11.80
C ALA A 120 2.60 -8.08 -12.67
N SER A 121 1.43 -7.74 -12.11
CA SER A 121 0.12 -7.76 -12.77
C SER A 121 -0.53 -6.38 -12.73
N GLY A 122 -0.31 -5.57 -13.77
CA GLY A 122 -0.62 -4.14 -13.71
C GLY A 122 -2.11 -3.79 -13.73
N THR A 123 -2.99 -4.75 -14.02
CA THR A 123 -4.45 -4.55 -14.00
C THR A 123 -5.14 -5.06 -12.74
N MET A 124 -4.37 -5.52 -11.73
CA MET A 124 -4.91 -6.05 -10.47
C MET A 124 -5.86 -5.08 -9.76
N PHE A 125 -5.51 -3.80 -9.75
CA PHE A 125 -6.30 -2.73 -9.12
C PHE A 125 -7.03 -1.87 -10.15
N SER A 126 -7.37 -2.44 -11.31
CA SER A 126 -7.85 -1.68 -12.48
C SER A 126 -8.96 -0.67 -12.16
N ASP A 127 -10.02 -1.04 -11.42
CA ASP A 127 -11.07 -0.07 -11.06
C ASP A 127 -10.58 1.07 -10.19
N PHE A 128 -9.76 0.77 -9.18
CA PHE A 128 -9.22 1.76 -8.26
C PHE A 128 -8.26 2.72 -8.98
N LEU A 129 -7.36 2.19 -9.81
CA LEU A 129 -6.39 3.00 -10.55
C LEU A 129 -7.05 3.78 -11.69
N THR A 130 -8.07 3.21 -12.34
CA THR A 130 -8.90 3.93 -13.33
C THR A 130 -9.70 5.05 -12.66
N GLU A 131 -10.23 4.82 -11.47
CA GLU A 131 -10.91 5.87 -10.70
C GLU A 131 -9.99 7.05 -10.46
N ILE A 132 -8.79 6.81 -9.91
CA ILE A 132 -7.80 7.87 -9.69
C ILE A 132 -7.44 8.57 -11.01
N ALA A 133 -7.09 7.81 -12.05
CA ALA A 133 -6.75 8.37 -13.35
C ALA A 133 -7.88 9.24 -13.93
N SER A 134 -9.14 8.93 -13.60
CA SER A 134 -10.30 9.69 -14.09
C SER A 134 -10.40 11.13 -13.56
N TYR A 135 -9.65 11.46 -12.50
CA TYR A 135 -9.50 12.80 -11.95
C TYR A 135 -8.30 13.55 -12.54
N GLY A 136 -7.72 13.05 -13.64
CA GLY A 136 -6.62 13.71 -14.34
C GLY A 136 -5.27 13.42 -13.69
N TYR A 137 -5.04 12.16 -13.35
CA TYR A 137 -3.78 11.63 -12.85
C TYR A 137 -3.17 10.65 -13.84
N LEU A 138 -1.85 10.57 -13.88
CA LEU A 138 -1.11 9.51 -14.55
C LEU A 138 -0.70 8.47 -13.51
N VAL A 139 -1.14 7.23 -13.66
CA VAL A 139 -0.78 6.13 -12.75
C VAL A 139 0.02 5.06 -13.48
N LEU A 140 1.23 4.78 -13.01
CA LEU A 140 2.17 3.82 -13.59
C LEU A 140 2.25 2.59 -12.69
N ALA A 141 1.51 1.55 -13.03
CA ALA A 141 1.45 0.31 -12.25
C ALA A 141 2.48 -0.70 -12.74
N ASN A 142 3.17 -1.34 -11.80
CA ASN A 142 4.11 -2.41 -12.10
C ASN A 142 3.40 -3.58 -12.82
N GLY A 143 4.07 -4.18 -13.79
CA GLY A 143 3.58 -5.35 -14.51
C GLY A 143 2.77 -5.03 -15.77
N ASN A 144 2.83 -5.96 -16.72
CA ASN A 144 2.01 -5.88 -17.93
C ASN A 144 0.52 -6.05 -17.60
N PRO A 145 -0.39 -5.56 -18.46
CA PRO A 145 -1.81 -5.82 -18.31
C PRO A 145 -2.10 -7.33 -18.35
N ALA A 146 -2.91 -7.80 -17.42
CA ALA A 146 -3.49 -9.13 -17.44
C ALA A 146 -5.01 -9.02 -17.67
N ALA A 147 -5.62 -10.06 -18.25
CA ALA A 147 -7.07 -10.10 -18.37
C ALA A 147 -7.72 -9.99 -16.98
N ASN A 148 -8.51 -8.94 -16.76
CA ASN A 148 -9.38 -8.84 -15.60
C ASN A 148 -10.60 -9.72 -15.89
N THR A 149 -10.57 -10.97 -15.44
CA THR A 149 -11.63 -11.96 -15.71
C THR A 149 -12.84 -11.81 -14.80
N THR A 150 -12.89 -10.82 -13.89
CA THR A 150 -13.95 -10.67 -12.89
C THR A 150 -14.81 -9.42 -13.15
N THR A 151 -15.99 -9.62 -13.73
CA THR A 151 -17.04 -8.60 -13.90
C THR A 151 -17.92 -8.45 -12.65
N THR A 152 -17.66 -9.25 -11.62
CA THR A 152 -18.34 -9.22 -10.33
C THR A 152 -17.33 -8.90 -9.24
N ALA A 153 -17.73 -8.09 -8.26
CA ALA A 153 -16.92 -7.87 -7.06
C ALA A 153 -16.58 -9.24 -6.41
N PRO A 154 -15.36 -9.44 -5.89
CA PRO A 154 -14.95 -10.72 -5.34
C PRO A 154 -15.88 -11.16 -4.20
N THR A 155 -16.34 -12.40 -4.26
CA THR A 155 -17.02 -13.02 -3.12
C THR A 155 -15.94 -13.30 -2.07
N GLY A 156 -16.14 -12.83 -0.85
CA GLY A 156 -15.19 -12.96 0.27
C GLY A 156 -14.81 -14.39 0.68
N ALA A 157 -15.24 -15.41 -0.07
CA ALA A 157 -14.95 -16.81 0.19
C ALA A 157 -13.71 -17.33 -0.56
N GLU A 158 -13.28 -16.71 -1.67
CA GLU A 158 -12.23 -17.31 -2.51
C GLU A 158 -11.32 -16.29 -3.22
N ILE A 159 -10.42 -15.63 -2.48
CA ILE A 159 -9.08 -15.46 -3.05
C ILE A 159 -8.32 -16.69 -2.60
N ASN A 160 -8.46 -17.79 -3.37
CA ASN A 160 -7.67 -18.99 -3.11
C ASN A 160 -6.18 -18.58 -3.21
N PRO A 161 -5.41 -18.70 -2.11
CA PRO A 161 -4.01 -18.29 -2.11
C PRO A 161 -3.17 -19.04 -3.18
N LEU A 162 -3.54 -20.28 -3.52
CA LEU A 162 -2.96 -21.05 -4.62
C LEU A 162 -3.32 -20.47 -5.99
N ALA A 163 -4.53 -19.94 -6.18
CA ALA A 163 -4.92 -19.27 -7.42
C ALA A 163 -4.17 -17.95 -7.61
N GLY A 164 -3.99 -17.17 -6.52
CA GLY A 164 -3.15 -15.97 -6.53
C GLY A 164 -1.68 -16.28 -6.83
N LEU A 165 -1.13 -17.33 -6.22
CA LEU A 165 0.23 -17.82 -6.47
C LEU A 165 0.40 -18.33 -7.91
N LEU A 166 -0.53 -19.12 -8.44
CA LEU A 166 -0.49 -19.61 -9.82
C LEU A 166 -0.66 -18.48 -10.84
N ALA A 167 -1.49 -17.47 -10.54
CA ALA A 167 -1.59 -16.26 -11.34
C ALA A 167 -0.28 -15.44 -11.32
N ALA A 168 0.45 -15.44 -10.21
CA ALA A 168 1.76 -14.80 -10.08
C ALA A 168 2.89 -15.60 -10.76
N ALA A 169 2.81 -16.94 -10.77
CA ALA A 169 3.86 -17.85 -11.21
C ALA A 169 4.23 -17.78 -12.71
N GLY A 170 3.50 -16.99 -13.52
CA GLY A 170 3.85 -16.69 -14.92
C GLY A 170 4.01 -15.19 -15.22
N ARG A 171 3.93 -14.32 -14.20
CA ARG A 171 3.90 -12.86 -14.36
C ARG A 171 5.16 -12.18 -13.83
N GLY A 172 5.93 -12.87 -13.00
CA GLY A 172 7.13 -12.32 -12.37
C GLY A 172 6.79 -11.52 -11.10
N ILE A 173 7.84 -11.22 -10.34
CA ILE A 173 7.76 -10.47 -9.10
C ILE A 173 8.26 -9.05 -9.34
N SER A 174 7.49 -8.06 -8.90
CA SER A 174 7.86 -6.66 -8.98
C SER A 174 9.00 -6.31 -8.02
N LYS A 175 9.91 -5.45 -8.47
CA LYS A 175 11.04 -4.92 -7.69
C LYS A 175 10.89 -3.42 -7.46
N VAL A 176 11.65 -2.86 -6.51
CA VAL A 176 11.76 -1.41 -6.30
C VAL A 176 12.17 -0.72 -7.61
N GLN A 177 13.08 -1.34 -8.37
CA GLN A 177 13.52 -0.87 -9.67
C GLN A 177 12.37 -0.52 -10.64
N MET A 178 11.25 -1.24 -10.62
CA MET A 178 10.13 -0.94 -11.54
C MET A 178 9.47 0.41 -11.20
N LEU A 179 9.34 0.72 -9.91
CA LEU A 179 8.84 2.04 -9.49
C LEU A 179 9.83 3.14 -9.88
N THR A 180 11.14 2.92 -9.72
CA THR A 180 12.14 3.91 -10.14
C THR A 180 12.22 4.05 -11.66
N ASP A 181 12.01 2.97 -12.43
CA ASP A 181 11.91 3.02 -13.90
C ASP A 181 10.73 3.89 -14.34
N SER A 182 9.60 3.78 -13.64
CA SER A 182 8.43 4.64 -13.87
C SER A 182 8.75 6.12 -13.60
N ILE A 183 9.46 6.42 -12.51
CA ILE A 183 9.90 7.79 -12.17
C ILE A 183 10.90 8.31 -13.22
N ASP A 184 11.88 7.51 -13.62
CA ASP A 184 12.86 7.88 -14.63
C ASP A 184 12.21 8.13 -15.99
N TRP A 185 11.24 7.28 -16.37
CA TRP A 185 10.53 7.40 -17.63
C TRP A 185 9.70 8.68 -17.70
N VAL A 186 8.96 9.01 -16.63
CA VAL A 186 8.15 10.23 -16.59
C VAL A 186 9.01 11.50 -16.54
N THR A 187 10.11 11.48 -15.77
CA THR A 187 11.03 12.63 -15.66
C THR A 187 11.84 12.89 -16.92
N LYS A 188 12.02 11.89 -17.79
CA LYS A 188 12.56 12.06 -19.15
C LYS A 188 11.57 12.71 -20.13
N GLY A 189 10.32 12.96 -19.72
CA GLY A 189 9.29 13.59 -20.56
C GLY A 189 8.54 12.61 -21.46
N ASN A 190 8.77 11.31 -21.33
CA ASN A 190 8.15 10.30 -22.21
C ASN A 190 6.62 10.20 -22.05
N ALA A 191 6.08 10.79 -20.99
CA ALA A 191 4.66 10.82 -20.69
C ALA A 191 3.90 12.01 -21.32
N ALA A 192 4.56 12.90 -22.08
CA ALA A 192 3.95 14.15 -22.60
C ALA A 192 2.66 13.93 -23.40
N LYS A 193 2.49 12.77 -24.03
CA LYS A 193 1.25 12.40 -24.75
C LYS A 193 0.01 12.26 -23.86
N PHE A 194 0.18 12.16 -22.55
CA PHE A 194 -0.92 12.02 -21.58
C PHE A 194 -1.39 13.35 -20.99
N GLY A 195 -0.76 14.48 -21.37
CA GLY A 195 -1.14 15.82 -20.94
C GLY A 195 0.03 16.63 -20.39
N ASP A 196 -0.28 17.69 -19.65
CA ASP A 196 0.70 18.54 -18.96
C ASP A 196 1.16 17.86 -17.67
N ILE A 197 2.12 16.93 -17.82
CA ILE A 197 2.60 16.07 -16.73
C ILE A 197 3.30 16.90 -15.64
N ASP A 198 2.89 16.68 -14.40
CA ASP A 198 3.36 17.39 -13.23
C ASP A 198 4.22 16.49 -12.34
N ILE A 199 5.51 16.45 -12.65
CA ILE A 199 6.51 15.71 -11.86
C ILE A 199 6.84 16.38 -10.52
N ALA A 200 6.38 17.62 -10.29
CA ALA A 200 6.49 18.26 -8.98
C ALA A 200 5.45 17.72 -7.98
N HIS A 201 4.46 16.94 -8.46
CA HIS A 201 3.47 16.24 -7.66
C HIS A 201 3.49 14.74 -7.99
N LEU A 202 4.56 14.08 -7.55
CA LEU A 202 4.80 12.65 -7.77
C LEU A 202 4.65 11.87 -6.46
N ALA A 203 3.77 10.87 -6.45
CA ALA A 203 3.61 9.95 -5.33
C ALA A 203 4.20 8.55 -5.63
N ALA A 204 4.84 7.96 -4.63
CA ALA A 204 5.07 6.51 -4.59
C ALA A 204 3.98 5.87 -3.75
N ALA A 205 3.18 5.00 -4.37
CA ALA A 205 2.04 4.35 -3.72
C ALA A 205 2.02 2.84 -3.99
N GLY A 206 1.22 2.11 -3.24
CA GLY A 206 1.02 0.69 -3.49
C GLY A 206 0.20 0.00 -2.44
N GLN A 207 -0.42 -1.11 -2.84
CA GLN A 207 -1.14 -2.01 -1.95
C GLN A 207 -0.26 -3.20 -1.60
N SER A 208 -0.28 -3.60 -0.32
CA SER A 208 0.31 -4.83 0.23
C SER A 208 1.25 -5.55 -0.72
N CYS A 209 2.52 -5.28 -0.60
CA CYS A 209 3.54 -5.90 -1.42
C CYS A 209 3.86 -7.31 -0.89
N GLY A 210 2.85 -8.15 -0.70
CA GLY A 210 2.98 -9.44 -0.06
C GLY A 210 4.01 -10.33 -0.75
N GLY A 211 5.13 -10.63 -0.09
CA GLY A 211 5.77 -11.93 -0.28
C GLY A 211 4.70 -13.01 -0.22
N LEU A 212 4.97 -14.15 -0.86
CA LEU A 212 4.04 -15.25 -1.16
C LEU A 212 3.33 -15.91 0.06
N GLU A 213 3.28 -15.25 1.22
CA GLU A 213 3.01 -15.78 2.56
C GLU A 213 2.34 -14.76 3.50
N GLY A 214 1.78 -13.65 3.00
CA GLY A 214 1.15 -12.62 3.84
C GLY A 214 2.12 -11.65 4.51
N LYS A 215 3.35 -11.57 3.99
CA LYS A 215 4.40 -10.65 4.45
C LYS A 215 4.61 -9.53 3.42
N SER A 216 3.91 -8.39 3.54
CA SER A 216 4.15 -7.14 2.78
C SER A 216 5.63 -6.69 2.72
N ILE A 217 6.07 -6.19 1.57
CA ILE A 217 7.46 -5.88 1.21
C ILE A 217 7.59 -4.48 0.57
N LEU A 218 7.95 -3.46 1.34
CA LEU A 218 7.55 -2.08 1.07
C LEU A 218 8.32 -1.34 -0.03
N SER A 219 7.99 -1.64 -1.28
CA SER A 219 8.57 -0.96 -2.43
C SER A 219 8.31 0.55 -2.42
N SER A 220 7.17 1.03 -1.92
CA SER A 220 6.87 2.48 -1.86
C SER A 220 7.74 3.23 -0.84
N TYR A 221 8.04 2.65 0.33
CA TYR A 221 9.01 3.25 1.25
C TYR A 221 10.41 3.22 0.65
N ALA A 222 10.83 2.09 0.09
CA ALA A 222 12.14 1.96 -0.53
C ALA A 222 12.34 2.93 -1.70
N THR A 223 11.32 3.16 -2.53
CA THR A 223 11.36 4.17 -3.60
C THR A 223 11.42 5.58 -3.06
N SER A 224 10.76 5.86 -1.93
CA SER A 224 10.75 7.22 -1.32
C SER A 224 12.00 7.53 -0.52
N TYR A 225 12.71 6.50 -0.06
CA TYR A 225 13.91 6.63 0.75
C TYR A 225 15.04 7.29 -0.05
N HIS A 226 15.38 8.52 0.33
CA HIS A 226 16.40 9.36 -0.32
C HIS A 226 16.16 9.65 -1.81
N ASP A 227 14.92 9.57 -2.30
CA ASP A 227 14.57 10.04 -3.64
C ASP A 227 13.75 11.33 -3.55
N ASP A 228 14.43 12.46 -3.73
CA ASP A 228 13.81 13.79 -3.63
C ASP A 228 12.76 14.04 -4.73
N ARG A 229 12.64 13.19 -5.75
CA ARG A 229 11.58 13.29 -6.77
C ARG A 229 10.23 12.84 -6.21
N VAL A 230 10.22 11.95 -5.22
CA VAL A 230 9.00 11.51 -4.55
C VAL A 230 8.55 12.56 -3.54
N LYS A 231 7.34 13.08 -3.73
CA LYS A 231 6.75 14.16 -2.91
C LYS A 231 5.69 13.67 -1.95
N LEU A 232 5.27 12.42 -2.07
CA LEU A 232 4.26 11.80 -1.22
C LEU A 232 4.43 10.28 -1.22
N THR A 233 4.38 9.66 -0.05
CA THR A 233 4.34 8.20 0.10
C THR A 233 2.94 7.78 0.55
N VAL A 234 2.28 6.90 -0.19
CA VAL A 234 0.92 6.43 0.16
C VAL A 234 0.86 4.91 0.25
N LEU A 235 0.54 4.41 1.44
CA LEU A 235 0.51 2.99 1.74
C LEU A 235 -0.92 2.51 1.89
N PHE A 236 -1.28 1.52 1.09
CA PHE A 236 -2.59 0.89 1.09
C PHE A 236 -2.46 -0.53 1.67
N ASN A 237 -3.13 -0.81 2.78
CA ASN A 237 -3.07 -2.10 3.49
C ASN A 237 -1.61 -2.61 3.65
N SER A 238 -0.72 -1.75 4.16
CA SER A 238 0.72 -2.02 4.19
C SER A 238 1.42 -1.37 5.39
N GLY A 239 2.65 -1.82 5.67
CA GLY A 239 3.54 -1.28 6.70
C GLY A 239 4.81 -2.13 6.86
N VAL A 240 5.77 -1.68 7.67
CA VAL A 240 7.05 -2.36 7.93
C VAL A 240 6.82 -3.60 8.75
N ILE A 241 7.14 -4.75 8.17
CA ILE A 241 6.92 -6.03 8.80
C ILE A 241 8.10 -6.46 9.64
N ASP A 242 9.31 -6.33 9.12
CA ASP A 242 10.50 -6.64 9.90
C ASP A 242 10.71 -5.53 10.94
N PRO A 243 10.51 -5.78 12.24
CA PRO A 243 10.66 -4.76 13.26
C PRO A 243 12.09 -4.20 13.29
N ALA A 244 13.09 -5.01 12.91
CA ALA A 244 14.49 -4.59 12.84
C ALA A 244 14.74 -3.58 11.71
N LYS A 245 13.79 -3.35 10.80
CA LYS A 245 13.90 -2.38 9.70
C LYS A 245 13.12 -1.09 9.95
N LYS A 246 12.33 -1.00 11.02
CA LYS A 246 11.52 0.19 11.34
C LYS A 246 12.36 1.44 11.60
N TYR A 247 13.63 1.30 12.00
CA TYR A 247 14.53 2.45 12.17
C TYR A 247 14.67 3.28 10.89
N LEU A 248 14.57 2.65 9.70
CA LEU A 248 14.68 3.29 8.40
C LEU A 248 13.58 4.34 8.14
N LEU A 249 12.44 4.25 8.83
CA LEU A 249 11.36 5.22 8.72
C LEU A 249 11.80 6.63 9.11
N LYS A 250 12.86 6.75 9.95
CA LYS A 250 13.40 8.03 10.42
C LYS A 250 14.06 8.88 9.34
N GLU A 251 14.40 8.29 8.19
CA GLU A 251 15.02 9.00 7.05
C GLU A 251 14.00 9.42 5.98
N LEU A 252 12.70 9.17 6.20
CA LEU A 252 11.66 9.59 5.26
C LEU A 252 11.48 11.11 5.28
N LYS A 253 11.50 11.74 4.10
CA LYS A 253 11.38 13.20 3.93
C LYS A 253 10.05 13.62 3.31
N ALA A 254 9.40 12.75 2.53
CA ALA A 254 8.10 13.01 1.94
C ALA A 254 6.97 12.73 2.94
N PRO A 255 5.88 13.53 2.94
CA PRO A 255 4.67 13.19 3.69
C PRO A 255 4.20 11.75 3.46
N VAL A 256 3.61 11.15 4.49
CA VAL A 256 3.21 9.73 4.47
C VAL A 256 1.72 9.58 4.80
N ALA A 257 1.00 8.83 3.97
CA ALA A 257 -0.38 8.43 4.26
C ALA A 257 -0.54 6.92 4.33
N TYR A 258 -1.36 6.46 5.27
CA TYR A 258 -1.76 5.06 5.42
C TYR A 258 -3.26 4.93 5.24
N PHE A 259 -3.67 3.97 4.41
CA PHE A 259 -5.05 3.54 4.22
C PHE A 259 -5.13 2.07 4.63
N LEU A 260 -5.59 1.81 5.86
CA LEU A 260 -5.61 0.49 6.47
C LEU A 260 -7.01 -0.14 6.44
N GLY A 261 -7.06 -1.47 6.44
CA GLY A 261 -8.30 -2.24 6.38
C GLY A 261 -8.88 -2.66 7.75
N GLY A 262 -8.52 -1.94 8.82
CA GLY A 262 -8.97 -2.25 10.17
C GLY A 262 -8.38 -3.53 10.76
N PRO A 263 -8.86 -4.00 11.91
CA PRO A 263 -8.25 -5.12 12.66
C PRO A 263 -8.14 -6.46 11.91
N LEU A 264 -8.94 -6.67 10.86
CA LEU A 264 -8.91 -7.87 10.02
C LEU A 264 -7.93 -7.76 8.84
N ASP A 265 -7.32 -6.61 8.63
CA ASP A 265 -6.22 -6.43 7.71
C ASP A 265 -4.91 -6.92 8.36
N ILE A 266 -4.28 -7.92 7.75
CA ILE A 266 -3.00 -8.49 8.23
C ILE A 266 -1.86 -7.46 8.31
N ALA A 267 -1.96 -6.35 7.57
CA ALA A 267 -0.99 -5.27 7.60
C ALA A 267 -1.37 -4.13 8.56
N TYR A 268 -2.58 -4.16 9.15
CA TYR A 268 -3.03 -3.15 10.10
C TYR A 268 -2.06 -2.96 11.28
N PRO A 269 -1.58 -4.02 11.97
CA PRO A 269 -0.60 -3.85 13.05
C PRO A 269 0.71 -3.19 12.59
N ASN A 270 1.10 -3.40 11.32
CA ASN A 270 2.33 -2.83 10.79
C ASN A 270 2.19 -1.32 10.59
N GLY A 271 1.11 -0.87 9.95
CA GLY A 271 0.82 0.55 9.77
C GLY A 271 0.59 1.28 11.09
N GLU A 272 -0.10 0.63 12.05
CA GLU A 272 -0.26 1.14 13.42
C GLU A 272 1.10 1.35 14.12
N ALA A 273 2.04 0.42 13.93
CA ALA A 273 3.38 0.50 14.51
C ALA A 273 4.32 1.47 13.78
N ASP A 274 4.16 1.67 12.46
CA ASP A 274 4.99 2.59 11.67
C ASP A 274 4.67 4.05 11.95
N TYR A 275 3.38 4.40 11.98
CA TYR A 275 2.89 5.77 12.09
C TYR A 275 3.54 6.60 13.23
N PRO A 276 3.67 6.09 14.48
CA PRO A 276 4.32 6.84 15.55
C PRO A 276 5.84 6.98 15.37
N LEU A 277 6.48 6.15 14.53
CA LEU A 277 7.93 6.17 14.28
C LEU A 277 8.35 7.14 13.17
N LEU A 278 7.39 7.68 12.42
CA LEU A 278 7.67 8.70 11.41
C LEU A 278 8.31 9.94 12.05
N PRO A 279 9.26 10.60 11.36
CA PRO A 279 9.96 11.78 11.86
C PRO A 279 9.04 12.84 12.44
N GLU A 280 9.51 13.50 13.48
CA GLU A 280 8.80 14.64 14.06
C GLU A 280 8.64 15.75 13.01
N GLY A 281 7.47 16.38 12.98
CA GLY A 281 7.15 17.42 12.00
C GLY A 281 6.82 16.93 10.59
N LEU A 282 7.03 15.65 10.26
CA LEU A 282 6.67 15.10 8.96
C LEU A 282 5.13 14.98 8.84
N PRO A 283 4.49 15.66 7.86
CA PRO A 283 3.06 15.56 7.67
C PRO A 283 2.64 14.12 7.39
N SER A 284 1.68 13.61 8.16
CA SER A 284 1.19 12.26 7.98
C SER A 284 -0.28 12.08 8.36
N VAL A 285 -0.90 11.16 7.65
CA VAL A 285 -2.31 10.79 7.73
C VAL A 285 -2.40 9.28 7.89
N LYS A 286 -3.23 8.80 8.79
CA LYS A 286 -3.60 7.39 8.89
C LYS A 286 -5.11 7.31 8.92
N VAL A 287 -5.68 6.65 7.93
CA VAL A 287 -7.10 6.33 7.87
C VAL A 287 -7.29 4.83 7.88
N SER A 288 -8.32 4.37 8.59
CA SER A 288 -8.65 2.95 8.66
C SER A 288 -10.13 2.73 8.47
N LEU A 289 -10.48 1.77 7.61
CA LEU A 289 -11.83 1.31 7.37
C LEU A 289 -11.86 -0.20 7.62
N ASP A 290 -12.83 -0.70 8.36
CA ASP A 290 -12.92 -2.12 8.72
C ASP A 290 -13.36 -3.00 7.53
N SER A 291 -12.54 -3.07 6.49
CA SER A 291 -12.78 -3.82 5.25
C SER A 291 -11.98 -5.11 5.16
N GLY A 292 -10.92 -5.28 5.94
CA GLY A 292 -9.94 -6.35 5.80
C GLY A 292 -8.84 -6.03 4.78
N HIS A 293 -7.91 -6.97 4.60
CA HIS A 293 -6.66 -6.76 3.83
C HIS A 293 -6.87 -6.45 2.35
N MET A 294 -7.93 -7.03 1.76
CA MET A 294 -8.28 -6.86 0.36
C MET A 294 -9.01 -5.52 0.10
N GLY A 295 -9.25 -4.71 1.13
CA GLY A 295 -9.81 -3.37 1.00
C GLY A 295 -11.16 -3.37 0.27
N THR A 296 -11.43 -2.27 -0.45
CA THR A 296 -12.62 -2.15 -1.31
C THR A 296 -12.29 -2.10 -2.81
N TYR A 297 -11.05 -2.42 -3.22
CA TYR A 297 -10.54 -2.25 -4.59
C TYR A 297 -11.34 -2.98 -5.68
N GLY A 298 -11.99 -4.10 -5.32
CA GLY A 298 -12.81 -4.90 -6.21
C GLY A 298 -14.20 -4.32 -6.49
N ALA A 299 -14.61 -3.27 -5.79
CA ALA A 299 -15.84 -2.54 -6.09
C ALA A 299 -15.64 -1.57 -7.26
N THR A 300 -16.75 -1.15 -7.89
CA THR A 300 -16.75 -0.06 -8.87
C THR A 300 -16.00 1.16 -8.33
N GLY A 301 -15.03 1.64 -9.11
CA GLY A 301 -14.16 2.76 -8.76
C GLY A 301 -13.27 2.51 -7.52
N GLY A 302 -13.08 1.25 -7.10
CA GLY A 302 -12.35 0.91 -5.89
C GLY A 302 -13.12 1.16 -4.58
N GLY A 303 -14.43 1.45 -4.64
CA GLY A 303 -15.29 1.60 -3.47
C GLY A 303 -14.91 2.76 -2.55
N LYS A 304 -15.04 2.57 -1.23
CA LYS A 304 -14.69 3.60 -0.24
C LYS A 304 -13.20 3.98 -0.30
N PHE A 305 -12.30 3.00 -0.49
CA PHE A 305 -10.87 3.26 -0.68
C PHE A 305 -10.60 4.15 -1.89
N GLY A 306 -11.25 3.90 -3.03
CA GLY A 306 -11.11 4.74 -4.23
C GLY A 306 -11.54 6.19 -3.98
N LYS A 307 -12.71 6.39 -3.38
CA LYS A 307 -13.20 7.73 -3.02
C LYS A 307 -12.25 8.47 -2.07
N ALA A 308 -11.76 7.76 -1.05
CA ALA A 308 -10.85 8.33 -0.05
C ALA A 308 -9.47 8.64 -0.67
N ALA A 309 -8.95 7.77 -1.54
CA ALA A 309 -7.69 7.99 -2.25
C ALA A 309 -7.77 9.21 -3.17
N VAL A 310 -8.83 9.34 -3.97
CA VAL A 310 -9.05 10.52 -4.82
C VAL A 310 -9.12 11.79 -3.98
N ALA A 311 -9.91 11.80 -2.90
CA ALA A 311 -9.98 12.96 -2.01
C ALA A 311 -8.61 13.31 -1.41
N PHE A 312 -7.82 12.31 -1.04
CA PHE A 312 -6.48 12.55 -0.50
C PHE A 312 -5.54 13.15 -1.56
N PHE A 313 -5.50 12.60 -2.78
CA PHE A 313 -4.64 13.14 -3.83
C PHE A 313 -5.08 14.54 -4.30
N GLU A 314 -6.38 14.83 -4.37
CA GLU A 314 -6.88 16.17 -4.70
C GLU A 314 -6.51 17.18 -3.60
N TRP A 315 -6.59 16.78 -2.33
CA TRP A 315 -6.10 17.60 -1.23
C TRP A 315 -4.59 17.83 -1.34
N GLN A 316 -3.79 16.77 -1.48
CA GLN A 316 -2.32 16.88 -1.40
C GLN A 316 -1.70 17.53 -2.63
N PHE A 317 -2.20 17.25 -3.84
CA PHE A 317 -1.57 17.70 -5.09
C PHE A 317 -2.31 18.84 -5.78
N ARG A 318 -3.55 19.15 -5.38
CA ARG A 318 -4.28 20.32 -5.90
C ARG A 318 -4.68 21.33 -4.82
N GLY A 319 -4.42 21.03 -3.56
CA GLY A 319 -4.82 21.91 -2.45
C GLY A 319 -6.34 22.03 -2.29
N ASP A 320 -7.11 21.04 -2.75
CA ASP A 320 -8.58 21.11 -2.70
C ASP A 320 -9.06 21.15 -1.24
N ALA A 321 -9.67 22.28 -0.85
CA ALA A 321 -10.17 22.54 0.49
C ALA A 321 -11.38 21.66 0.87
N LYS A 322 -12.23 21.32 -0.10
CA LYS A 322 -13.37 20.39 0.13
C LYS A 322 -12.83 18.98 0.36
N ALA A 323 -11.82 18.58 -0.40
CA ALA A 323 -11.16 17.31 -0.22
C ALA A 323 -10.44 17.22 1.14
N LYS A 324 -9.74 18.29 1.57
CA LYS A 324 -9.18 18.40 2.93
C LYS A 324 -10.26 18.23 4.01
N ALA A 325 -11.40 18.92 3.84
CA ALA A 325 -12.50 18.88 4.80
C ALA A 325 -13.03 17.46 5.07
N LYS A 326 -12.98 16.56 4.07
CA LYS A 326 -13.40 15.15 4.25
C LYS A 326 -12.58 14.41 5.31
N PHE A 327 -11.32 14.81 5.52
CA PHE A 327 -10.42 14.23 6.51
C PHE A 327 -10.47 14.99 7.85
N THR A 328 -10.65 16.32 7.81
CA THR A 328 -10.49 17.17 9.01
C THR A 328 -11.80 17.58 9.68
N ASP A 329 -12.92 17.56 8.95
CA ASP A 329 -14.22 18.00 9.43
C ASP A 329 -15.24 16.85 9.37
N PRO A 330 -15.64 16.27 10.52
CA PRO A 330 -16.69 15.27 10.60
C PRO A 330 -18.04 15.73 10.03
N ALA A 331 -18.32 17.03 9.99
CA ALA A 331 -19.58 17.57 9.47
C ALA A 331 -19.59 17.71 7.94
N SER A 332 -18.42 17.72 7.28
CA SER A 332 -18.29 17.94 5.85
C SER A 332 -19.03 16.91 4.98
N GLU A 333 -19.37 17.32 3.75
CA GLU A 333 -19.93 16.43 2.74
C GLU A 333 -18.89 15.37 2.33
N GLY A 334 -19.26 14.09 2.43
CA GLY A 334 -18.34 12.99 2.15
C GLY A 334 -17.25 12.80 3.20
N SER A 335 -17.47 13.30 4.43
CA SER A 335 -16.59 13.07 5.57
C SER A 335 -16.28 11.58 5.74
N LEU A 336 -14.99 11.27 5.91
CA LEU A 336 -14.50 9.92 6.15
C LEU A 336 -15.07 9.37 7.47
N VAL A 337 -15.16 10.19 8.52
CA VAL A 337 -15.69 9.76 9.82
C VAL A 337 -17.16 9.33 9.72
N LYS A 338 -17.97 10.10 8.97
CA LYS A 338 -19.38 9.73 8.68
C LYS A 338 -19.50 8.45 7.84
N ASP A 339 -18.46 8.14 7.07
CA ASP A 339 -18.39 6.94 6.22
C ASP A 339 -17.66 5.77 6.89
N ASN A 340 -17.62 5.76 8.24
CA ASN A 340 -17.06 4.71 9.11
C ASN A 340 -15.53 4.57 9.08
N TRP A 341 -14.80 5.60 8.66
CA TRP A 341 -13.35 5.62 8.78
C TRP A 341 -12.91 6.15 10.14
N ASN A 342 -11.89 5.53 10.71
CA ASN A 342 -11.06 6.15 11.73
C ASN A 342 -10.00 7.03 11.05
N VAL A 343 -9.80 8.25 11.53
CA VAL A 343 -8.88 9.23 10.93
C VAL A 343 -7.97 9.80 12.02
N THR A 344 -6.65 9.65 11.82
CA THR A 344 -5.61 10.20 12.69
C THR A 344 -4.60 10.95 11.83
N MET A 345 -4.20 12.17 12.23
CA MET A 345 -3.30 13.01 11.45
C MET A 345 -2.30 13.76 12.33
N LYS A 346 -1.12 14.06 11.80
CA LYS A 346 -0.14 14.99 12.42
C LYS A 346 0.55 15.81 11.33
N GLY A 347 0.88 17.07 11.63
CA GLY A 347 1.65 17.95 10.74
C GLY A 347 0.90 18.53 9.53
N PHE A 348 -0.44 18.54 9.53
CA PHE A 348 -1.31 19.07 8.47
C PHE A 348 -2.28 20.16 8.93
#